data_AF-A0A0S2JJG6-F1
#
_entry.id   AF-A0A0S2JJG6-F1
#
_cell.length_a   1.000
_cell.length_b   1.000
_cell.length_c   1.000
_cell.angle_alpha   90.00
_cell.angle_beta   90.00
_cell.angle_gamma   90.00
#
_symmetry.space_group_name_H-M   'P 1'
#
loop_
_entity.id
_entity.type
_entity.pdbx_description
1 polymer ?
#
loop_
_entity_poly.entity_id
_entity_poly.type
_entity_poly.pdbx_seq_one_letter_code
_entity_poly.pdbx_strand_id
1 'polypeptide(L)'
;MTTKNVKATTKNAEKSKAVKEEVSQSIADEVIDVDLTNSPLVDVDLAYQTVLVGHAPKLSTKAIGTVGYELAINTDDKRQYLRLTSNNSGGLFSKEWVGLDTIYALLDSLDVDKPFKSSTFKAVIKGGSSNNVSFLSAVLRCEEIALILSSDKSQYLHAHNPLLINRKEHLSKLKPLPTPTD
;
A
#
# COMPACT_ATOMS: atom_id res chain seq x y z
N MET A 1 -48.09 -56.88 11.99
CA MET A 1 -46.96 -57.28 12.86
C MET A 1 -46.04 -56.07 13.00
N THR A 2 -46.20 -55.24 14.04
CA THR A 2 -45.40 -55.19 15.31
C THR A 2 -43.89 -54.98 15.05
N THR A 3 -43.13 -54.03 15.61
CA THR A 3 -43.32 -52.91 16.57
C THR A 3 -41.98 -52.13 16.66
N LYS A 4 -41.98 -50.77 16.59
CA LYS A 4 -41.60 -49.73 17.59
C LYS A 4 -40.25 -49.83 18.35
N ASN A 5 -39.45 -48.74 18.32
CA ASN A 5 -39.11 -47.84 19.47
C ASN A 5 -38.14 -46.70 19.00
N VAL A 6 -38.39 -45.37 19.11
CA VAL A 6 -38.59 -44.39 20.24
C VAL A 6 -37.25 -43.79 20.73
N LYS A 7 -36.93 -42.49 20.48
CA LYS A 7 -37.08 -41.23 21.31
C LYS A 7 -36.15 -41.22 22.56
N ALA A 8 -35.51 -40.18 23.12
CA ALA A 8 -35.71 -38.72 23.29
C ALA A 8 -34.38 -38.14 23.87
N THR A 9 -33.87 -36.94 23.52
CA THR A 9 -34.05 -35.59 24.14
C THR A 9 -33.49 -35.33 25.56
N THR A 10 -32.70 -34.22 25.67
CA THR A 10 -32.65 -33.13 26.70
C THR A 10 -31.68 -33.11 27.92
N LYS A 11 -30.91 -31.99 27.96
CA LYS A 11 -30.49 -31.04 29.03
C LYS A 11 -30.67 -31.34 30.54
N ASN A 12 -29.62 -31.01 31.32
CA ASN A 12 -29.51 -29.97 32.40
C ASN A 12 -28.15 -30.17 33.12
N ALA A 13 -27.30 -29.19 33.44
CA ALA A 13 -27.37 -27.91 34.17
C ALA A 13 -27.12 -28.04 35.69
N GLU A 14 -26.33 -27.07 36.19
CA GLU A 14 -26.06 -26.60 37.58
C GLU A 14 -24.90 -27.23 38.38
N LYS A 15 -24.17 -26.53 39.27
CA LYS A 15 -23.77 -25.11 39.51
C LYS A 15 -22.92 -25.11 40.80
N SER A 16 -22.13 -24.03 41.00
CA SER A 16 -21.56 -23.50 42.27
C SER A 16 -20.06 -23.82 42.48
N LYS A 17 -19.18 -22.91 42.90
CA LYS A 17 -19.32 -21.85 43.91
C LYS A 17 -18.18 -20.80 43.78
N ALA A 18 -18.47 -19.56 44.22
CA ALA A 18 -17.66 -18.33 44.17
C ALA A 18 -16.63 -18.16 45.30
N VAL A 19 -15.64 -17.24 45.14
CA VAL A 19 -15.07 -16.22 46.09
C VAL A 19 -14.10 -15.32 45.25
N LYS A 20 -14.39 -14.04 44.95
CA LYS A 20 -14.03 -12.75 45.62
C LYS A 20 -12.52 -12.47 45.80
N GLU A 21 -12.03 -11.38 45.20
CA GLU A 21 -11.04 -10.48 45.80
C GLU A 21 -11.05 -9.10 45.10
N GLU A 22 -11.37 -8.05 45.87
CA GLU A 22 -11.04 -6.65 45.61
C GLU A 22 -9.84 -6.32 46.51
N VAL A 23 -8.81 -5.60 46.03
CA VAL A 23 -8.03 -4.64 46.85
C VAL A 23 -7.41 -3.55 45.95
N SER A 24 -7.51 -2.30 46.43
CA SER A 24 -6.95 -1.05 45.90
C SER A 24 -5.46 -0.78 46.22
N GLN A 25 -4.88 0.07 45.37
CA GLN A 25 -3.93 1.18 45.64
C GLN A 25 -2.42 0.99 45.94
N SER A 26 -1.65 1.64 45.04
CA SER A 26 -0.46 2.52 45.22
C SER A 26 0.85 1.98 45.77
N ILE A 27 1.94 2.12 44.98
CA ILE A 27 3.23 2.77 45.35
C ILE A 27 3.87 3.38 44.07
N ALA A 28 4.42 4.59 44.19
CA ALA A 28 5.13 5.36 43.16
C ALA A 28 6.67 5.15 43.20
N ASP A 29 7.30 5.64 42.13
CA ASP A 29 8.70 6.03 41.94
C ASP A 29 9.77 4.95 41.69
N GLU A 30 10.18 4.83 40.41
CA GLU A 30 11.54 5.24 40.04
C GLU A 30 11.63 5.64 38.55
N VAL A 31 12.33 6.75 38.35
CA VAL A 31 12.56 7.47 37.09
C VAL A 31 13.53 6.73 36.18
N ILE A 32 13.18 6.60 34.89
CA ILE A 32 14.18 6.45 33.83
C ILE A 32 13.76 7.40 32.71
N ASP A 33 14.36 8.59 32.74
CA ASP A 33 14.38 9.54 31.64
C ASP A 33 15.22 8.94 30.51
N VAL A 34 14.56 8.51 29.44
CA VAL A 34 15.24 8.14 28.19
C VAL A 34 14.83 9.14 27.14
N ASP A 35 15.64 10.19 27.06
CA ASP A 35 15.81 11.07 25.90
C ASP A 35 15.90 10.24 24.62
N LEU A 36 14.82 10.22 23.85
CA LEU A 36 14.77 9.70 22.49
C LEU A 36 14.34 10.82 21.56
N THR A 37 15.34 11.65 21.25
CA THR A 37 15.48 12.37 19.99
C THR A 37 14.39 13.39 19.71
N ASN A 38 14.63 14.59 20.22
CA ASN A 38 14.18 15.83 19.60
C ASN A 38 14.86 16.01 18.23
N SER A 39 14.63 15.08 17.28
CA SER A 39 14.77 15.40 15.87
C SER A 39 13.62 16.34 15.57
N PRO A 40 13.84 17.53 14.97
CA PRO A 40 12.71 18.32 14.51
C PRO A 40 11.84 17.39 13.66
N LEU A 41 10.53 17.42 13.87
CA LEU A 41 9.56 16.86 12.95
C LEU A 41 9.72 17.62 11.63
N VAL A 42 10.76 17.28 10.87
CA VAL A 42 10.93 17.74 9.51
C VAL A 42 9.77 17.07 8.81
N ASP A 43 8.79 17.89 8.43
CA ASP A 43 7.74 17.42 7.54
C ASP A 43 8.44 16.93 6.27
N VAL A 44 8.59 15.60 6.19
CA VAL A 44 9.30 14.90 5.12
C VAL A 44 8.71 15.25 3.76
N ASP A 45 7.47 15.71 3.70
CA ASP A 45 6.80 16.10 2.47
C ASP A 45 7.18 17.51 2.00
N LEU A 46 7.75 18.39 2.84
CA LEU A 46 8.25 19.71 2.42
C LEU A 46 9.37 19.60 1.39
N ALA A 47 10.12 18.49 1.42
CA ALA A 47 11.17 18.21 0.47
C ALA A 47 10.66 17.69 -0.88
N TYR A 48 9.34 17.65 -1.14
CA TYR A 48 8.77 17.11 -2.38
C TYR A 48 7.93 18.13 -3.13
N GLN A 49 8.29 18.38 -4.39
CA GLN A 49 7.53 19.19 -5.32
C GLN A 49 6.70 18.29 -6.24
N THR A 50 5.40 18.25 -6.04
CA THR A 50 4.48 17.42 -6.82
C THR A 50 4.47 17.85 -8.29
N VAL A 51 4.61 16.88 -9.20
CA VAL A 51 4.60 17.09 -10.66
C VAL A 51 3.37 16.46 -11.34
N LEU A 52 2.73 15.50 -10.68
CA LEU A 52 1.52 14.83 -11.18
C LEU A 52 0.72 14.29 -10.00
N VAL A 53 -0.60 14.47 -10.05
CA VAL A 53 -1.56 13.85 -9.13
C VAL A 53 -2.60 13.12 -9.99
N GLY A 54 -3.00 11.93 -9.58
CA GLY A 54 -3.98 11.16 -10.34
C GLY A 54 -4.66 10.08 -9.52
N HIS A 55 -5.55 9.36 -10.19
CA HIS A 55 -6.25 8.20 -9.64
C HIS A 55 -6.15 7.04 -10.61
N ALA A 56 -5.70 5.89 -10.12
CA ALA A 56 -5.62 4.67 -10.92
C ALA A 56 -6.78 3.72 -10.58
N PRO A 57 -7.44 3.10 -11.58
CA PRO A 57 -8.41 2.05 -11.32
C PRO A 57 -7.70 0.83 -10.72
N LYS A 58 -8.36 0.12 -9.79
CA LYS A 58 -7.81 -1.11 -9.21
C LYS A 58 -7.66 -2.20 -10.26
N LEU A 59 -6.68 -3.09 -10.06
CA LEU A 59 -6.38 -4.18 -11.02
C LEU A 59 -7.53 -5.17 -11.24
N SER A 60 -8.37 -5.38 -10.21
CA SER A 60 -9.46 -6.35 -10.27
C SER A 60 -10.68 -5.72 -10.92
N THR A 61 -11.16 -6.31 -12.01
CA THR A 61 -12.45 -5.96 -12.64
C THR A 61 -13.66 -6.08 -11.71
N LYS A 62 -13.54 -6.85 -10.61
CA LYS A 62 -14.58 -6.98 -9.59
C LYS A 62 -14.46 -5.96 -8.46
N ALA A 63 -13.28 -5.36 -8.28
CA ALA A 63 -13.08 -4.35 -7.26
C ALA A 63 -13.54 -3.00 -7.80
N ILE A 64 -14.47 -2.37 -7.10
CA ILE A 64 -14.92 -1.02 -7.41
C ILE A 64 -14.00 -0.03 -6.71
N GLY A 65 -13.60 1.02 -7.42
CA GLY A 65 -12.87 2.16 -6.85
C GLY A 65 -11.47 2.36 -7.42
N THR A 66 -10.86 3.44 -6.96
CA THR A 66 -9.57 3.93 -7.41
C THR A 66 -8.58 4.00 -6.26
N VAL A 67 -7.31 4.10 -6.63
CA VAL A 67 -6.21 4.41 -5.74
C VAL A 67 -5.64 5.76 -6.18
N GLY A 68 -5.63 6.74 -5.28
CA GLY A 68 -4.97 8.01 -5.53
C GLY A 68 -3.45 7.85 -5.47
N TYR A 69 -2.75 8.60 -6.29
CA TYR A 69 -1.30 8.65 -6.30
C TYR A 69 -0.80 10.04 -6.60
N GLU A 70 0.47 10.27 -6.27
CA GLU A 70 1.20 11.43 -6.74
C GLU A 70 2.64 11.08 -7.07
N LEU A 71 3.16 11.77 -8.08
CA LEU A 71 4.55 11.79 -8.47
C LEU A 71 5.13 13.16 -8.10
N ALA A 72 6.30 13.17 -7.48
CA ALA A 72 6.98 14.38 -7.04
C ALA A 72 8.48 14.32 -7.34
N ILE A 73 9.12 15.48 -7.38
CA ILE A 73 10.57 15.63 -7.41
C ILE A 73 11.03 16.01 -6.00
N ASN A 74 11.96 15.24 -5.44
CA ASN A 74 12.56 15.59 -4.16
C ASN A 74 13.54 16.77 -4.35
N THR A 75 13.47 17.77 -3.47
CA THR A 75 14.24 19.01 -3.56
C THR A 75 15.72 18.82 -3.25
N ASP A 76 16.07 17.76 -2.53
CA ASP A 76 17.41 17.56 -2.01
C ASP A 76 18.24 16.76 -3.01
N ASP A 77 17.72 15.61 -3.48
CA ASP A 77 18.41 14.72 -4.41
C ASP A 77 18.04 14.93 -5.90
N LYS A 78 17.02 15.74 -6.18
CA LYS A 78 16.47 16.03 -7.51
C LYS A 78 15.94 14.79 -8.25
N ARG A 79 15.58 13.73 -7.54
CA ARG A 79 15.00 12.49 -8.10
C ARG A 79 13.49 12.48 -8.01
N GLN A 80 12.89 11.63 -8.84
CA GLN A 80 11.45 11.44 -8.88
C GLN A 80 11.00 10.30 -7.98
N TYR A 81 9.92 10.53 -7.25
CA TYR A 81 9.32 9.59 -6.32
C TYR A 81 7.83 9.49 -6.54
N LEU A 82 7.30 8.28 -6.40
CA LEU A 82 5.89 7.96 -6.51
C LEU A 82 5.37 7.51 -5.15
N ARG A 83 4.19 7.99 -4.74
CA ARG A 83 3.49 7.45 -3.56
C ARG A 83 2.01 7.26 -3.81
N LEU A 84 1.40 6.44 -2.97
CA LEU A 84 -0.05 6.32 -2.86
C LEU A 84 -0.59 7.41 -1.94
N THR A 85 -1.73 8.00 -2.25
CA THR A 85 -2.32 9.11 -1.49
C THR A 85 -3.69 8.76 -0.91
N SER A 86 -4.44 7.88 -1.58
CA SER A 86 -5.79 7.48 -1.16
C SER A 86 -6.17 6.09 -1.65
N ASN A 87 -7.18 5.50 -1.01
CA ASN A 87 -7.82 4.26 -1.44
C ASN A 87 -9.35 4.38 -1.25
N ASN A 88 -10.06 4.63 -2.35
CA ASN A 88 -11.48 5.03 -2.31
C ASN A 88 -12.44 3.89 -1.93
N SER A 89 -12.00 2.62 -1.93
CA SER A 89 -12.84 1.50 -1.51
C SER A 89 -12.56 1.04 -0.07
N GLY A 90 -11.77 1.80 0.69
CA GLY A 90 -11.31 1.42 2.03
C GLY A 90 -10.23 0.32 2.02
N GLY A 91 -9.64 0.08 3.20
CA GLY A 91 -8.53 -0.86 3.38
C GLY A 91 -7.16 -0.17 3.47
N LEU A 92 -6.19 -0.88 4.04
CA LEU A 92 -4.88 -0.34 4.38
C LEU A 92 -3.99 -0.10 3.16
N PHE A 93 -3.25 1.00 3.17
CA PHE A 93 -2.16 1.34 2.27
C PHE A 93 -1.10 2.19 3.02
N SER A 94 0.12 2.30 2.49
CA SER A 94 1.13 3.25 3.00
C SER A 94 1.27 4.44 2.04
N LYS A 95 1.60 5.62 2.60
CA LYS A 95 1.95 6.83 1.85
C LYS A 95 3.46 6.97 1.65
N GLU A 96 4.18 5.85 1.62
CA GLU A 96 5.64 5.88 1.49
C GLU A 96 6.06 6.33 0.09
N TRP A 97 7.15 7.09 0.04
CA TRP A 97 7.78 7.49 -1.21
C TRP A 97 8.62 6.34 -1.79
N VAL A 98 8.29 5.92 -3.00
CA VAL A 98 9.02 4.90 -3.76
C VAL A 98 9.80 5.57 -4.89
N GLY A 99 11.13 5.40 -4.90
CA GLY A 99 12.01 5.99 -5.90
C GLY A 99 11.74 5.44 -7.30
N LEU A 100 11.51 6.33 -8.25
CA LEU A 100 11.18 5.95 -9.63
C LEU A 100 12.36 5.29 -10.34
N ASP A 101 13.59 5.67 -9.97
CA ASP A 101 14.84 5.03 -10.38
C ASP A 101 14.91 3.56 -9.97
N THR A 102 14.51 3.23 -8.74
CA THR A 102 14.46 1.84 -8.25
C THR A 102 13.41 1.01 -8.97
N ILE A 103 12.27 1.62 -9.31
CA ILE A 103 11.22 0.99 -10.14
C ILE A 103 11.78 0.73 -11.54
N TYR A 104 12.47 1.71 -12.15
CA TYR A 104 13.07 1.55 -13.47
C TYR A 104 14.11 0.44 -13.50
N ALA A 105 15.04 0.42 -12.54
CA ALA A 105 16.06 -0.62 -12.44
C ALA A 105 15.45 -2.00 -12.25
N LEU A 106 14.38 -2.10 -11.44
CA LEU A 106 13.65 -3.34 -11.27
C LEU A 106 13.03 -3.79 -12.59
N LEU A 107 12.31 -2.91 -13.30
CA LEU A 107 11.72 -3.25 -14.59
C LEU A 107 12.79 -3.66 -15.61
N ASP A 108 13.89 -2.94 -15.71
CA ASP A 108 14.98 -3.24 -16.66
C ASP A 108 15.66 -4.59 -16.38
N SER A 109 15.55 -5.12 -15.16
CA SER A 109 16.04 -6.45 -14.78
C SER A 109 15.11 -7.61 -15.15
N LEU A 110 13.85 -7.32 -15.51
CA LEU A 110 12.86 -8.33 -15.85
C LEU A 110 12.96 -8.73 -17.32
N ASP A 111 12.58 -9.97 -17.60
CA ASP A 111 12.46 -10.48 -18.97
C ASP A 111 11.25 -9.84 -19.66
N VAL A 112 11.52 -9.10 -20.76
CA VAL A 112 10.52 -8.32 -21.49
C VAL A 112 9.42 -9.17 -22.12
N ASP A 113 9.71 -10.43 -22.45
CA ASP A 113 8.77 -11.36 -23.10
C ASP A 113 7.96 -12.18 -22.08
N LYS A 114 8.24 -12.02 -20.78
CA LYS A 114 7.64 -12.82 -19.73
C LYS A 114 6.72 -12.00 -18.82
N PRO A 115 5.43 -12.39 -18.70
CA PRO A 115 4.55 -11.76 -17.72
C PRO A 115 5.01 -11.97 -16.28
N PHE A 116 4.78 -10.98 -15.42
CA PHE A 116 5.17 -11.00 -14.01
C PHE A 116 4.01 -10.59 -13.08
N LYS A 117 4.15 -10.87 -11.78
CA LYS A 117 3.12 -10.61 -10.75
C LYS A 117 3.42 -9.29 -10.02
N SER A 118 2.40 -8.67 -9.41
CA SER A 118 2.60 -7.48 -8.58
C SER A 118 3.60 -7.69 -7.43
N SER A 119 3.73 -8.92 -6.93
CA SER A 119 4.70 -9.26 -5.88
C SER A 119 6.15 -8.97 -6.25
N THR A 120 6.48 -8.79 -7.53
CA THR A 120 7.79 -8.33 -7.99
C THR A 120 8.17 -6.98 -7.37
N PHE A 121 7.19 -6.08 -7.15
CA PHE A 121 7.43 -4.76 -6.55
C PHE A 121 7.66 -4.78 -5.04
N LYS A 122 7.66 -5.96 -4.38
CA LYS A 122 8.10 -6.05 -2.98
C LYS A 122 9.54 -5.56 -2.80
N ALA A 123 10.37 -5.65 -3.84
CA ALA A 123 11.76 -5.21 -3.79
C ALA A 123 11.95 -3.69 -3.64
N VAL A 124 10.93 -2.88 -3.98
CA VAL A 124 11.00 -1.41 -3.95
C VAL A 124 10.11 -0.78 -2.87
N ILE A 125 9.34 -1.59 -2.13
CA ILE A 125 8.46 -1.17 -1.06
C ILE A 125 9.08 -1.58 0.28
N LYS A 126 9.25 -0.63 1.20
CA LYS A 126 9.97 -0.85 2.46
C LYS A 126 9.10 -1.45 3.57
N GLY A 127 7.77 -1.48 3.38
CA GLY A 127 6.87 -2.19 4.29
C GLY A 127 5.39 -1.81 4.12
N GLY A 128 4.62 -1.92 5.20
CA GLY A 128 3.22 -1.53 5.24
C GLY A 128 2.25 -2.60 4.75
N SER A 129 1.13 -2.16 4.16
CA SER A 129 0.04 -3.02 3.74
C SER A 129 0.47 -4.00 2.65
N SER A 130 0.03 -5.27 2.76
CA SER A 130 0.23 -6.26 1.69
C SER A 130 -0.43 -5.87 0.37
N ASN A 131 -1.40 -4.94 0.40
CA ASN A 131 -2.05 -4.43 -0.81
C ASN A 131 -1.18 -3.43 -1.60
N ASN A 132 -0.15 -2.84 -0.97
CA ASN A 132 0.68 -1.79 -1.58
C ASN A 132 1.25 -2.21 -2.93
N VAL A 133 1.73 -3.46 -3.05
CA VAL A 133 2.28 -3.96 -4.32
C VAL A 133 1.24 -3.97 -5.44
N SER A 134 -0.02 -4.28 -5.13
CA SER A 134 -1.11 -4.30 -6.11
C SER A 134 -1.59 -2.91 -6.46
N PHE A 135 -1.59 -1.99 -5.49
CA PHE A 135 -1.93 -0.58 -5.67
C PHE A 135 -0.87 0.16 -6.47
N LEU A 136 0.41 -0.01 -6.14
CA LEU A 136 1.52 0.50 -6.94
C LEU A 136 1.42 -0.05 -8.38
N SER A 137 1.18 -1.34 -8.54
CA SER A 137 1.01 -1.93 -9.87
C SER A 137 -0.18 -1.37 -10.65
N ALA A 138 -1.26 -0.98 -9.97
CA ALA A 138 -2.39 -0.30 -10.60
C ALA A 138 -1.99 1.09 -11.11
N VAL A 139 -1.25 1.85 -10.30
CA VAL A 139 -0.70 3.15 -10.69
C VAL A 139 0.26 3.02 -11.87
N LEU A 140 1.17 2.04 -11.84
CA LEU A 140 2.11 1.82 -12.94
C LEU A 140 1.44 1.42 -14.26
N ARG A 141 0.19 0.93 -14.23
CA ARG A 141 -0.64 0.60 -15.40
C ARG A 141 -1.51 1.75 -15.89
N CYS A 142 -1.75 2.79 -15.10
CA CYS A 142 -2.65 3.87 -15.51
C CYS A 142 -2.06 4.63 -16.69
N GLU A 143 -2.89 5.29 -17.49
CA GLU A 143 -2.49 5.91 -18.75
C GLU A 143 -1.39 6.98 -18.56
N GLU A 144 -1.48 7.76 -17.49
CA GLU A 144 -0.56 8.86 -17.20
C GLU A 144 0.83 8.38 -16.77
N ILE A 145 0.96 7.15 -16.26
CA ILE A 145 2.24 6.55 -15.86
C ILE A 145 2.69 5.52 -16.90
N ALA A 146 1.86 4.52 -17.17
CA ALA A 146 1.97 3.49 -18.20
C ALA A 146 3.39 2.88 -18.30
N LEU A 147 4.04 2.60 -17.17
CA LEU A 147 5.34 1.93 -17.16
C LEU A 147 5.20 0.43 -17.41
N ILE A 148 4.04 -0.14 -17.10
CA ILE A 148 3.70 -1.55 -17.34
C ILE A 148 2.29 -1.64 -17.92
N LEU A 149 1.97 -2.78 -18.53
CA LEU A 149 0.65 -3.06 -19.11
C LEU A 149 0.00 -4.27 -18.42
N SER A 150 -1.28 -4.51 -18.72
CA SER A 150 -1.91 -5.80 -18.42
C SER A 150 -1.42 -6.87 -19.39
N SER A 151 -1.12 -8.07 -18.90
CA SER A 151 -0.90 -9.24 -19.75
C SER A 151 -2.23 -9.79 -20.24
N ASP A 152 -2.22 -10.31 -21.46
CA ASP A 152 -3.25 -11.13 -22.08
C ASP A 152 -3.55 -12.45 -21.31
N LYS A 153 -2.57 -12.99 -20.58
CA LYS A 153 -2.72 -14.26 -19.84
C LYS A 153 -3.59 -14.14 -18.60
N SER A 154 -3.58 -12.98 -17.94
CA SER A 154 -4.37 -12.73 -16.73
C SER A 154 -4.37 -11.27 -16.34
N GLN A 155 -5.51 -10.74 -15.88
CA GLN A 155 -5.60 -9.38 -15.32
C GLN A 155 -4.63 -9.13 -14.15
N TYR A 156 -4.22 -10.18 -13.42
CA TYR A 156 -3.29 -10.08 -12.29
C TYR A 156 -1.80 -10.22 -12.70
N LEU A 157 -1.53 -10.42 -14.00
CA LEU A 157 -0.18 -10.47 -14.56
C LEU A 157 0.09 -9.22 -15.38
N HIS A 158 1.28 -8.67 -15.21
CA HIS A 158 1.78 -7.48 -15.89
C HIS A 158 2.68 -7.88 -17.04
N ALA A 159 2.74 -7.02 -18.06
CA ALA A 159 3.70 -7.10 -19.15
C ALA A 159 4.49 -5.79 -19.22
N HIS A 160 5.67 -5.85 -19.85
CA HIS A 160 6.42 -4.64 -20.18
C HIS A 160 5.61 -3.72 -21.09
N ASN A 161 5.73 -2.42 -20.90
CA ASN A 161 5.30 -1.48 -21.93
C ASN A 161 6.37 -1.44 -23.04
N PRO A 162 6.04 -1.77 -24.31
CA PRO A 162 7.01 -1.67 -25.42
C PRO A 162 7.54 -0.24 -25.64
N LEU A 163 6.83 0.78 -25.14
CA LEU A 163 7.22 2.18 -25.18
C LEU A 163 7.88 2.64 -23.86
N LEU A 164 8.41 1.73 -23.04
CA LEU A 164 8.96 2.04 -21.71
C LEU A 164 9.98 3.18 -21.73
N ILE A 165 10.86 3.23 -22.74
CA ILE A 165 11.86 4.31 -22.90
C ILE A 165 11.17 5.67 -23.05
N ASN A 166 10.20 5.77 -23.97
CA ASN A 166 9.42 7.00 -24.17
C ASN A 166 8.64 7.40 -22.92
N ARG A 167 8.12 6.42 -22.18
CA ARG A 167 7.40 6.66 -20.92
C ARG A 167 8.32 7.21 -19.82
N LYS A 168 9.52 6.65 -19.65
CA LYS A 168 10.54 7.18 -18.74
C LYS A 168 10.91 8.62 -19.10
N GLU A 169 11.17 8.88 -20.37
CA GLU A 169 11.50 10.22 -20.86
C GLU A 169 10.36 11.21 -20.63
N HIS A 170 9.12 10.82 -20.91
CA HIS A 170 7.95 11.66 -20.66
C HIS A 170 7.83 12.03 -19.18
N LEU A 171 7.93 11.06 -18.27
CA LEU A 171 7.84 11.30 -16.84
C LEU A 171 8.98 12.21 -16.35
N SER A 172 10.20 12.05 -16.86
CA SER A 172 11.35 12.90 -16.47
C SER A 172 11.18 14.38 -16.84
N LYS A 173 10.31 14.70 -17.81
CA LYS A 173 10.07 16.06 -18.30
C LYS A 173 8.91 16.77 -17.60
N LEU A 174 8.22 16.08 -16.69
CA LEU A 174 7.13 16.68 -15.91
C LEU A 174 7.67 17.81 -15.04
N LYS A 175 6.94 18.92 -15.03
CA LYS A 175 7.29 20.12 -14.26
C LYS A 175 6.48 20.14 -12.96
N PRO A 176 7.01 20.76 -11.89
CA PRO A 176 6.25 21.00 -10.67
C PRO A 176 4.90 21.66 -10.98
N LEU A 177 3.85 21.16 -10.36
CA LEU A 177 2.53 21.77 -10.36
C LEU A 177 2.62 23.12 -9.62
N PRO A 178 1.78 24.10 -9.97
CA PRO A 178 1.72 25.36 -9.25
C PRO A 178 1.38 25.08 -7.78
N THR A 179 2.17 25.63 -6.86
CA THR A 179 1.79 25.65 -5.45
C THR A 179 0.57 26.55 -5.31
N PRO A 180 -0.52 26.11 -4.64
CA PRO A 180 -1.61 27.00 -4.29
C PRO A 180 -1.03 28.19 -3.54
N THR A 181 -1.21 29.39 -4.07
CA THR A 181 -0.90 30.61 -3.34
C THR A 181 -2.07 30.82 -2.39
N ASP A 182 -1.83 30.70 -1.08
CA ASP A 182 -2.80 31.04 -0.04
C ASP A 182 -3.28 32.49 -0.14
#